data_AF-A0AAD8B235-F1
#
_entry.id   AF-A0AAD8B235-F1
#
_cell.length_a   1.000
_cell.length_b   1.000
_cell.length_c   1.000
_cell.angle_alpha   90.00
_cell.angle_beta   90.00
_cell.angle_gamma   90.00
#
_symmetry.space_group_name_H-M   'P 1'
#
loop_
_entity.id
_entity.type
_entity.pdbx_description
1 polymer ?
#
loop_
_entity_poly.entity_id
_entity_poly.type
_entity_poly.pdbx_seq_one_letter_code
_entity_poly.pdbx_strand_id
1 'polypeptide(L)'
;MWPTNASLVLVLLLVICFWGSTCQAVQNAPCRDETDCDPEECCTASLSSGKDGIFSVCKKILTVGDVCSPPGTARVNQCGCGHGTSCVLLGETHQCLYLPG
;
A
#
# COMPACT_ATOMS: atom_id res chain seq x y z
N MET A 1 16.64 33.72 27.09
CA MET A 1 16.84 32.31 27.47
C MET A 1 15.58 31.57 27.06
N TRP A 2 15.64 30.80 25.97
CA TRP A 2 14.48 30.17 25.32
C TRP A 2 14.15 28.85 26.03
N PRO A 3 12.86 28.49 26.14
CA PRO A 3 12.39 27.44 27.05
C PRO A 3 12.70 26.04 26.54
N THR A 4 13.12 25.20 27.49
CA THR A 4 13.39 23.78 27.40
C THR A 4 12.10 22.98 27.16
N ASN A 5 11.53 23.03 25.95
CA ASN A 5 10.39 22.21 25.55
C ASN A 5 10.84 21.01 24.71
N ALA A 6 11.80 20.23 25.21
CA ALA A 6 12.20 18.95 24.62
C ALA A 6 11.30 17.78 25.05
N SER A 7 10.31 18.03 25.92
CA SER A 7 9.42 17.00 26.49
C SER A 7 8.22 16.62 25.61
N LEU A 8 8.00 17.34 24.49
CA LEU A 8 6.80 17.17 23.66
C LEU A 8 7.00 16.25 22.44
N VAL A 9 8.25 15.93 22.09
CA VAL A 9 8.55 15.09 20.90
C VAL A 9 8.49 13.59 21.22
N LEU A 10 8.60 13.19 22.49
CA LEU A 10 8.58 11.77 22.88
C LEU A 10 7.17 11.16 22.98
N VAL A 11 6.11 11.97 22.91
CA VAL A 11 4.72 11.52 23.10
C VAL A 11 4.02 11.18 21.77
N LEU A 12 4.60 11.52 20.61
CA LEU A 12 3.91 11.39 19.32
C LEU A 12 4.19 10.10 18.54
N LEU A 13 5.04 9.20 19.04
CA LEU A 13 5.47 7.97 18.33
C LEU A 13 4.96 6.67 18.96
N LEU A 14 4.09 6.75 19.97
CA LEU A 14 3.54 5.60 20.71
C LEU A 14 2.02 5.72 20.85
N VAL A 15 1.32 5.58 19.73
CA VAL A 15 -0.09 5.15 19.67
C VAL A 15 -0.06 3.87 18.84
N ILE A 16 0.37 2.72 19.37
CA ILE A 16 -0.35 1.79 20.27
C ILE A 16 -1.84 1.72 19.91
N CYS A 17 -2.25 0.60 19.33
CA CYS A 17 -3.65 0.25 19.10
C CYS A 17 -4.44 0.34 20.42
N PHE A 18 -5.18 1.43 20.60
CA PHE A 18 -6.07 1.59 21.73
C PHE A 18 -7.31 0.72 21.54
N TRP A 19 -7.69 0.02 22.61
CA TRP A 19 -8.97 -0.68 22.72
C TRP A 19 -10.12 0.12 22.09
N GLY A 20 -10.70 -0.43 21.03
CA GLY A 20 -12.07 -0.12 20.63
C GLY A 20 -12.31 0.91 19.53
N SER A 21 -11.32 1.50 18.86
CA SER A 21 -11.59 2.40 17.71
C SER A 21 -10.42 2.49 16.71
N THR A 22 -10.62 1.90 15.52
CA THR A 22 -9.91 2.06 14.22
C THR A 22 -8.38 2.13 14.21
N CYS A 23 -7.73 1.04 13.75
CA CYS A 23 -6.30 0.94 13.48
C CYS A 23 -5.83 1.96 12.42
N GLN A 24 -4.65 2.57 12.62
CA GLN A 24 -3.97 3.27 11.54
C GLN A 24 -3.59 2.24 10.45
N ALA A 25 -4.04 2.47 9.21
CA ALA A 25 -3.62 1.73 8.03
C ALA A 25 -2.11 1.95 7.81
N VAL A 26 -1.29 1.08 8.40
CA VAL A 26 0.16 1.09 8.19
C VAL A 26 0.39 0.53 6.79
N GLN A 27 0.68 1.39 5.82
CA GLN A 27 1.15 0.94 4.50
C GLN A 27 2.33 -0.01 4.70
N ASN A 28 2.31 -1.15 4.02
CA ASN A 28 3.25 -2.27 4.20
C ASN A 28 3.02 -3.13 5.45
N ALA A 29 1.83 -3.10 6.06
CA ALA A 29 1.47 -4.08 7.08
C ALA A 29 1.56 -5.51 6.49
N PRO A 30 2.09 -6.49 7.24
CA PRO A 30 2.12 -7.87 6.78
C PRO A 30 0.70 -8.42 6.63
N CYS A 31 0.45 -9.16 5.56
CA CYS A 31 -0.84 -9.80 5.28
C CYS A 31 -0.65 -11.26 4.89
N ARG A 32 -1.67 -12.09 5.11
CA ARG A 32 -1.77 -13.43 4.54
C ARG A 32 -2.67 -13.44 3.33
N ASP A 33 -3.75 -12.66 3.39
CA ASP A 33 -4.72 -12.50 2.31
C ASP A 33 -5.33 -11.09 2.33
N GLU A 34 -6.21 -10.81 1.36
CA GLU A 34 -6.80 -9.48 1.19
C GLU A 34 -7.71 -9.06 2.35
N THR A 35 -8.21 -9.99 3.17
CA THR A 35 -9.06 -9.65 4.32
C THR A 35 -8.28 -9.06 5.49
N ASP A 36 -6.96 -9.25 5.51
CA ASP A 36 -6.06 -8.60 6.47
C ASP A 36 -5.81 -7.12 6.12
N CYS A 37 -6.15 -6.70 4.90
CA CYS A 37 -5.89 -5.37 4.37
C CYS A 37 -7.16 -4.50 4.36
N ASP A 38 -6.97 -3.18 4.29
CA ASP A 38 -8.09 -2.26 4.07
C ASP A 38 -8.79 -2.54 2.72
N PRO A 39 -10.08 -2.21 2.57
CA PRO A 39 -10.82 -2.43 1.32
C PRO A 39 -10.24 -1.68 0.10
N GLU A 40 -9.41 -0.66 0.34
CA GLU A 40 -8.69 0.10 -0.69
C GLU A 40 -7.25 -0.41 -0.91
N GLU A 41 -6.90 -1.54 -0.28
CA GLU A 41 -5.60 -2.18 -0.35
C GLU A 41 -5.71 -3.63 -0.85
N CYS A 42 -4.60 -4.17 -1.34
CA CYS A 42 -4.47 -5.58 -1.69
C CYS A 42 -3.25 -6.19 -1.01
N CYS A 43 -3.30 -7.49 -0.81
CA CYS A 43 -2.17 -8.26 -0.28
C CYS A 43 -1.24 -8.67 -1.42
N THR A 44 -0.03 -8.10 -1.48
CA THR A 44 0.96 -8.39 -2.53
C THR A 44 2.29 -8.85 -1.94
N ALA A 45 2.99 -9.72 -2.65
CA ALA A 45 4.36 -10.11 -2.30
C ALA A 45 5.29 -8.90 -2.31
N SER A 46 6.15 -8.78 -1.31
CA SER A 46 7.21 -7.78 -1.20
C SER A 46 8.54 -8.47 -0.95
N LEU A 47 9.60 -7.94 -1.58
CA LEU A 47 10.98 -8.39 -1.39
C LEU A 47 11.66 -7.41 -0.43
N SER A 48 12.06 -7.86 0.76
CA SER A 48 12.98 -7.08 1.60
C SER A 48 14.40 -7.23 1.06
N SER A 49 15.12 -6.12 0.91
CA SER A 49 16.51 -6.11 0.41
C SER A 49 17.55 -6.69 1.39
N GLY A 50 17.16 -7.56 2.34
CA GLY A 50 18.05 -8.07 3.37
C GLY A 50 17.65 -9.44 3.86
N LYS A 51 18.13 -10.47 3.17
CA LYS A 51 18.30 -11.85 3.67
C LYS A 51 17.00 -12.61 4.02
N ASP A 52 16.58 -13.43 3.06
CA ASP A 52 15.68 -14.60 3.19
C ASP A 52 14.20 -14.33 3.55
N GLY A 53 13.36 -14.08 2.53
CA GLY A 53 11.91 -14.29 2.60
C GLY A 53 11.09 -13.46 1.61
N ILE A 54 10.27 -14.12 0.79
CA ILE A 54 9.12 -13.46 0.14
C ILE A 54 8.05 -13.38 1.22
N PHE A 55 7.62 -12.17 1.58
CA PHE A 55 6.51 -11.95 2.50
C PHE A 55 5.45 -11.09 1.82
N SER A 56 4.18 -11.29 2.18
CA SER A 56 3.10 -10.48 1.63
C SER A 56 2.80 -9.29 2.53
N VAL A 57 2.50 -8.16 1.91
CA VAL A 57 2.15 -6.91 2.60
C VAL A 57 0.95 -6.23 1.94
N CYS A 58 0.20 -5.47 2.73
CA CYS A 58 -0.85 -4.61 2.24
C CYS A 58 -0.26 -3.41 1.51
N LYS A 59 -0.77 -3.19 0.30
CA LYS A 59 -0.45 -2.05 -0.56
C LYS A 59 -1.73 -1.44 -1.09
N LYS A 60 -1.73 -0.15 -1.38
CA LYS A 60 -2.86 0.50 -2.05
C LYS A 60 -3.14 -0.09 -3.42
N ILE A 61 -4.42 -0.30 -3.69
CA ILE A 61 -4.95 -0.59 -5.03
C ILE A 61 -4.67 0.62 -5.93
N LEU A 62 -4.28 0.36 -7.18
CA LEU A 62 -3.99 1.43 -8.14
C LEU A 62 -5.28 2.10 -8.60
N THR A 63 -5.26 3.42 -8.62
CA THR A 63 -6.38 4.29 -9.01
C THR A 63 -6.16 4.85 -10.42
N VAL A 64 -7.15 5.58 -10.93
CA VAL A 64 -7.11 6.10 -12.30
C VAL A 64 -5.93 7.06 -12.48
N GLY A 65 -5.13 6.82 -13.50
CA GLY A 65 -3.90 7.57 -13.79
C GLY A 65 -2.65 7.02 -13.10
N ASP A 66 -2.78 6.08 -12.15
CA ASP A 66 -1.62 5.42 -11.56
C ASP A 66 -0.95 4.50 -12.57
N VAL A 67 0.39 4.47 -12.52
CA VAL A 67 1.20 3.59 -13.36
C VAL A 67 1.08 2.15 -12.86
N CYS A 68 0.69 1.25 -13.76
CA CYS A 68 0.51 -0.16 -13.47
C CYS A 68 1.53 -1.02 -14.19
N SER A 69 1.84 -2.19 -13.63
CA SER A 69 2.68 -3.17 -14.31
C SER A 69 1.91 -3.85 -15.45
N PRO A 70 2.55 -4.09 -16.62
CA PRO A 70 1.91 -4.71 -17.77
C PRO A 70 1.31 -6.09 -17.44
N PRO A 71 0.20 -6.47 -18.09
CA PRO A 71 -0.37 -7.80 -17.92
C PRO A 71 0.67 -8.87 -18.29
N GLY A 72 0.73 -9.95 -17.49
CA GLY A 72 1.70 -11.05 -17.68
C GLY A 72 3.05 -10.84 -16.98
N THR A 73 3.26 -9.70 -16.31
CA THR A 73 4.41 -9.52 -15.41
C THR A 73 4.04 -9.85 -13.97
N ALA A 74 5.00 -10.40 -13.22
CA ALA A 74 4.82 -10.64 -11.80
C ALA A 74 4.70 -9.29 -11.07
N ARG A 75 3.53 -9.00 -10.50
CA ARG A 75 3.27 -7.81 -9.70
C ARG A 75 3.89 -7.99 -8.33
N VAL A 76 5.20 -7.73 -8.23
CA VAL A 76 5.89 -7.71 -6.94
C VAL A 76 5.82 -6.29 -6.41
N ASN A 77 5.40 -6.16 -5.15
CA ASN A 77 5.32 -4.91 -4.40
C ASN A 77 4.31 -3.89 -4.97
N GLN A 78 3.34 -4.35 -5.78
CA GLN A 78 2.33 -3.49 -6.41
C GLN A 78 0.98 -4.20 -6.57
N CYS A 79 -0.12 -3.50 -6.27
CA CYS A 79 -1.46 -3.99 -6.54
C CYS A 79 -1.88 -3.84 -8.00
N GLY A 80 -3.01 -4.46 -8.35
CA GLY A 80 -3.69 -4.20 -9.61
C GLY A 80 -4.44 -2.87 -9.63
N CYS A 81 -4.96 -2.53 -10.81
CA CYS A 81 -5.96 -1.48 -10.97
C CYS A 81 -7.25 -1.86 -10.24
N GLY A 82 -7.88 -0.90 -9.58
CA GLY A 82 -9.12 -1.10 -8.83
C GLY A 82 -10.35 -1.40 -9.68
N HIS A 83 -11.47 -1.62 -8.99
CA HIS A 83 -12.73 -2.00 -9.63
C HIS A 83 -13.16 -1.07 -10.77
N GLY A 84 -13.52 -1.66 -11.91
CA GLY A 84 -13.96 -0.92 -13.11
C GLY A 84 -12.84 -0.24 -13.89
N THR A 85 -11.59 -0.39 -13.45
CA THR A 85 -10.42 0.12 -14.17
C THR A 85 -9.58 -1.03 -14.72
N SER A 86 -8.83 -0.77 -15.77
CA SER A 86 -7.89 -1.73 -16.36
C SER A 86 -6.57 -1.07 -16.65
N CYS A 87 -5.52 -1.87 -16.62
CA CYS A 87 -4.18 -1.44 -16.95
C CYS A 87 -4.04 -1.38 -18.47
N VAL A 88 -3.97 -0.16 -19.03
CA VAL A 88 -3.92 0.10 -20.47
C VAL A 88 -2.60 0.78 -20.82
N LEU A 89 -2.02 0.44 -21.96
CA LEU A 89 -0.84 1.13 -22.48
C LEU A 89 -1.24 2.50 -23.07
N LEU A 90 -0.77 3.56 -22.42
CA LEU A 90 -0.87 4.96 -22.85
C LEU A 90 0.53 5.46 -23.25
N GLY A 91 0.78 5.51 -24.55
CA GLY A 91 2.10 5.85 -25.09
C GLY A 91 3.12 4.77 -24.72
N GLU A 92 4.08 5.12 -23.87
CA GLU A 92 5.13 4.21 -23.38
C GLU A 92 4.84 3.67 -21.97
N THR A 93 3.79 4.15 -21.30
CA THR A 93 3.48 3.81 -19.90
C THR A 93 2.17 3.05 -19.78
N HIS A 94 2.13 2.05 -18.91
CA HIS A 94 0.90 1.36 -18.55
C HIS A 94 0.23 2.11 -17.40
N GLN A 95 -1.04 2.48 -17.55
CA GLN A 95 -1.80 3.23 -16.54
C GLN A 95 -3.18 2.63 -16.33
N CYS A 96 -3.72 2.79 -15.13
CA CYS A 96 -5.08 2.39 -14.83
C CYS A 96 -6.08 3.40 -15.41
N LEU A 97 -6.98 2.94 -16.27
CA LEU A 97 -8.02 3.74 -16.89
C LEU A 97 -9.37 3.03 -16.84
N TYR A 98 -10.45 3.81 -16.89
CA TYR A 98 -11.79 3.26 -17.13
C TYR A 98 -11.88 2.77 -18.57
N LEU A 99 -12.32 1.52 -18.75
CA LEU A 99 -12.66 1.02 -20.07
C LEU A 99 -14.11 1.39 -20.39
N PRO A 100 -14.38 2.03 -21.54
CA PRO A 100 -15.75 2.17 -22.03
C PRO A 100 -16.29 0.78 -22.39
N GLY A 101 -17.39 0.39 -21.76
CA GLY A 101 -18.14 -0.84 -22.06
C GLY A 101 -19.07 -0.68 -23.25
#